data_AF-A0A538A7J3-F1
#
_entry.id   AF-A0A538A7J3-F1
#
_cell.length_a   1.000
_cell.length_b   1.000
_cell.length_c   1.000
_cell.angle_alpha   90.00
_cell.angle_beta   90.00
_cell.angle_gamma   90.00
#
_symmetry.space_group_name_H-M   'P 1'
#
loop_
_entity.id
_entity.type
_entity.pdbx_description
1 polymer ?
#
loop_
_entity_poly.entity_id
_entity_poly.type
_entity_poly.pdbx_seq_one_letter_code
_entity_poly.pdbx_strand_id
1 'polypeptide(L)'
;MLAALLTAAVVGALILGRAAQRTVEKKAKPSRSLFPAGGKLVASRTLPASGGIPAQKVVVWARALRDDPEVSRYGLDIWEAGRRIYAHRAPVNAEAVIFESGDFTGDTHDDLLVFDYVDGSGGCGTYRALATQKARIRQVDVRLLCLDEGSIHLHRHALVFRIGLVKDRTTANDIHCCFLFLRTTLKRWDGRRLVII
;
A
#
# COMPACT_ATOMS: atom_id res chain seq x y z
N MET A 1 -4.91 -55.87 -50.10
CA MET A 1 -5.42 -55.68 -48.74
C MET A 1 -4.26 -55.27 -47.83
N LEU A 2 -4.42 -54.12 -47.16
CA LEU A 2 -3.64 -53.51 -46.07
C LEU A 2 -2.35 -54.25 -45.64
N ALA A 3 -1.15 -53.68 -45.69
CA ALA A 3 -0.73 -52.65 -44.74
C ALA A 3 0.53 -51.92 -45.22
N ALA A 4 0.37 -51.00 -46.17
CA ALA A 4 1.38 -49.99 -46.50
C ALA A 4 0.80 -48.63 -46.08
N LEU A 5 1.06 -48.18 -44.84
CA LEU A 5 0.72 -46.82 -44.39
C LEU A 5 1.26 -46.38 -43.01
N LEU A 6 2.10 -47.15 -42.31
CA LEU A 6 2.44 -46.85 -40.91
C LEU A 6 3.85 -46.29 -40.62
N THR A 7 4.73 -46.15 -41.61
CA THR A 7 6.13 -45.72 -41.35
C THR A 7 6.42 -44.24 -41.61
N ALA A 8 5.53 -43.49 -42.28
CA ALA A 8 5.75 -42.06 -42.52
C ALA A 8 5.27 -41.14 -41.38
N ALA A 9 4.40 -41.63 -40.48
CA ALA A 9 3.80 -40.81 -39.43
C ALA A 9 4.70 -40.59 -38.20
N VAL A 10 5.69 -41.46 -37.97
CA VAL A 10 6.51 -41.42 -36.74
C VAL A 10 7.67 -40.43 -36.85
N VAL A 11 8.19 -40.17 -38.06
CA VAL A 11 9.30 -39.21 -38.25
C VAL A 11 8.82 -37.75 -38.25
N GLY A 12 7.61 -37.48 -38.77
CA GLY A 12 7.01 -36.14 -38.74
C GLY A 12 6.69 -35.65 -37.32
N ALA A 13 6.27 -36.55 -36.43
CA ALA A 13 5.94 -36.22 -35.04
C ALA A 13 7.19 -35.89 -34.20
N LEU A 14 8.35 -36.47 -34.51
CA LEU A 14 9.61 -36.18 -33.79
C LEU A 14 10.29 -34.89 -34.26
N ILE A 15 10.04 -34.43 -35.49
CA ILE A 15 10.57 -33.16 -35.98
C ILE A 15 9.69 -31.97 -35.55
N LEU A 16 8.36 -32.16 -35.46
CA LEU A 16 7.45 -31.14 -34.92
C LEU A 16 7.52 -31.04 -33.38
N GLY A 17 7.85 -32.13 -32.67
CA GLY A 17 8.06 -32.12 -31.22
C GLY A 17 9.29 -31.32 -30.77
N ARG A 18 10.31 -31.14 -31.63
CA ARG A 18 11.51 -30.34 -31.33
C ARG A 18 11.39 -28.87 -31.69
N ALA A 19 10.46 -28.51 -32.58
CA ALA A 19 10.16 -27.10 -32.89
C ALA A 19 9.19 -26.48 -31.87
N ALA A 20 8.33 -27.28 -31.23
CA ALA A 20 7.38 -26.81 -30.21
C ALA A 20 7.97 -26.68 -28.78
N GLN A 21 9.21 -27.14 -28.54
CA GLN A 21 9.90 -27.04 -27.24
C GLN A 21 11.01 -25.96 -27.22
N ARG A 22 11.07 -25.12 -28.25
CA ARG A 22 11.87 -23.88 -28.26
C ARG A 22 10.97 -22.65 -28.31
N THR A 23 9.85 -22.65 -27.60
CA THR A 23 9.53 -21.46 -26.82
C THR A 23 10.65 -21.32 -25.82
N VAL A 24 11.71 -20.61 -26.22
CA VAL A 24 12.56 -19.90 -25.28
C VAL A 24 11.56 -19.24 -24.34
N GLU A 25 11.44 -19.79 -23.12
CA GLU A 25 11.07 -18.98 -21.98
C GLU A 25 11.99 -17.79 -22.11
N LYS A 26 11.47 -16.69 -22.67
CA LYS A 26 12.09 -15.40 -22.53
C LYS A 26 12.13 -15.27 -21.03
N LYS A 27 13.27 -15.61 -20.42
CA LYS A 27 13.56 -15.40 -19.01
C LYS A 27 13.09 -13.99 -18.79
N ALA A 28 11.92 -13.84 -18.17
CA ALA A 28 11.34 -12.54 -17.96
C ALA A 28 12.43 -11.77 -17.25
N LYS A 29 12.88 -10.66 -17.86
CA LYS A 29 13.94 -9.83 -17.30
C LYS A 29 13.61 -9.69 -15.82
N PRO A 30 14.49 -10.11 -14.88
CA PRO A 30 14.09 -10.32 -13.50
C PRO A 30 13.36 -9.07 -13.04
N SER A 31 12.06 -9.22 -12.76
CA SER A 31 11.26 -8.08 -12.34
C SER A 31 11.96 -7.55 -11.10
N ARG A 32 12.42 -6.30 -11.16
CA ARG A 32 13.06 -5.68 -10.01
C ARG A 32 12.14 -5.89 -8.82
N SER A 33 12.65 -6.52 -7.76
CA SER A 33 11.83 -6.80 -6.57
C SER A 33 11.18 -5.49 -6.12
N LEU A 34 9.86 -5.51 -5.91
CA LEU A 34 9.08 -4.34 -5.52
C LEU A 34 9.31 -3.94 -4.05
N PHE A 35 10.12 -4.72 -3.34
CA PHE A 35 10.48 -4.55 -1.94
C PHE A 35 11.95 -4.96 -1.72
N PRO A 36 12.59 -4.53 -0.62
CA PRO A 36 13.99 -4.81 -0.34
C PRO A 36 14.33 -6.32 -0.32
N ALA A 37 15.60 -6.66 -0.62
CA ALA A 37 16.08 -8.04 -0.53
C ALA A 37 15.88 -8.62 0.87
N GLY A 38 15.44 -9.89 0.93
CA GLY A 38 15.04 -10.57 2.18
C GLY A 38 13.71 -10.07 2.76
N GLY A 39 13.05 -9.12 2.11
CA GLY A 39 11.71 -8.67 2.49
C GLY A 39 10.62 -9.58 1.92
N LYS A 40 9.43 -9.46 2.50
CA LYS A 40 8.18 -10.09 2.03
C LYS A 40 7.14 -9.02 1.74
N LEU A 41 6.27 -9.32 0.78
CA LEU A 41 5.08 -8.51 0.51
C LEU A 41 4.08 -8.69 1.66
N VAL A 42 3.60 -7.58 2.22
CA VAL A 42 2.53 -7.56 3.24
C VAL A 42 1.20 -7.23 2.58
N ALA A 43 1.17 -6.15 1.80
CA ALA A 43 -0.02 -5.73 1.06
C ALA A 43 0.37 -5.00 -0.22
N SER A 44 -0.51 -4.99 -1.21
CA SER A 44 -0.35 -4.12 -2.37
C SER A 44 -1.69 -3.67 -2.95
N ARG A 45 -1.69 -2.51 -3.59
CA ARG A 45 -2.83 -2.01 -4.36
C ARG A 45 -2.32 -1.30 -5.62
N THR A 46 -3.04 -1.47 -6.73
CA THR A 46 -2.84 -0.66 -7.93
C THR A 46 -3.77 0.53 -7.88
N LEU A 47 -3.22 1.74 -8.01
CA LEU A 47 -3.96 2.98 -8.23
C LEU A 47 -4.11 3.15 -9.74
N PRO A 48 -5.34 3.16 -10.30
CA PRO A 48 -5.56 3.34 -11.73
C PRO A 48 -4.99 4.66 -12.25
N ALA A 49 -4.68 4.71 -13.54
CA ALA A 49 -4.31 5.96 -14.18
C ALA A 49 -5.52 6.90 -14.26
N SER A 50 -5.37 8.14 -13.81
CA SER A 50 -6.41 9.17 -13.78
C SER A 50 -5.77 10.54 -13.48
N GLY A 51 -6.49 11.66 -13.68
CA GLY A 51 -5.95 13.00 -13.39
C GLY A 51 -4.68 13.39 -14.18
N GLY A 52 -4.38 12.69 -15.29
CA GLY A 52 -3.11 12.84 -16.02
C GLY A 52 -1.90 12.16 -15.34
N ILE A 53 -2.14 11.36 -14.31
CA ILE A 53 -1.13 10.59 -13.57
C ILE A 53 -1.16 9.12 -14.04
N PRO A 54 0.00 8.53 -14.38
CA PRO A 54 0.08 7.11 -14.75
C PRO A 54 -0.36 6.18 -13.62
N ALA A 55 -0.69 4.93 -13.96
CA ALA A 55 -1.02 3.94 -12.96
C ALA A 55 0.15 3.68 -12.01
N GLN A 56 -0.15 3.57 -10.72
CA GLN A 56 0.83 3.36 -9.67
C GLN A 56 0.56 2.07 -8.91
N LYS A 57 1.60 1.49 -8.30
CA LYS A 57 1.49 0.34 -7.41
C LYS A 57 2.04 0.68 -6.05
N VAL A 58 1.16 0.67 -5.05
CA VAL A 58 1.49 0.80 -3.63
C VAL A 58 1.87 -0.58 -3.11
N VAL A 59 2.99 -0.67 -2.40
CA VAL A 59 3.56 -1.91 -1.89
C VAL A 59 3.95 -1.71 -0.44
N VAL A 60 3.27 -2.40 0.47
CA VAL A 60 3.69 -2.54 1.86
C VAL A 60 4.53 -3.79 1.98
N TRP A 61 5.67 -3.68 2.65
CA TRP A 61 6.61 -4.78 2.84
C TRP A 61 7.08 -4.86 4.29
N ALA A 62 7.50 -6.06 4.68
CA ALA A 62 8.15 -6.34 5.94
C ALA A 62 9.49 -7.03 5.70
N ARG A 63 10.48 -6.75 6.52
CA ARG A 63 11.80 -7.40 6.47
C ARG A 63 12.35 -7.55 7.88
N ALA A 64 12.67 -8.78 8.29
CA ALA A 64 13.36 -9.04 9.54
C ALA A 64 14.64 -8.18 9.66
N LEU A 65 14.92 -7.68 10.86
CA LEU A 65 16.17 -7.01 11.13
C LEU A 65 17.32 -8.04 11.13
N ARG A 66 18.54 -7.58 10.82
CA ARG A 66 19.68 -8.49 10.71
C ARG A 66 20.21 -8.89 12.09
N ASP A 67 20.13 -7.95 13.02
CA ASP A 67 20.55 -8.02 14.41
C ASP A 67 19.49 -8.65 15.32
N ASP A 68 18.21 -8.57 14.93
CA ASP A 68 17.10 -9.21 15.65
C ASP A 68 16.06 -9.77 14.64
N PRO A 69 16.15 -11.06 14.27
CA PRO A 69 15.25 -11.67 13.29
C PRO A 69 13.77 -11.72 13.71
N GLU A 70 13.48 -11.64 15.02
CA GLU A 70 12.11 -11.63 15.55
C GLU A 70 11.43 -10.26 15.33
N VAL A 71 12.23 -9.21 15.17
CA VAL A 71 11.74 -7.85 14.88
C VAL A 71 11.73 -7.61 13.36
N SER A 72 10.57 -7.21 12.85
CA SER A 72 10.41 -6.83 11.43
C SER A 72 10.42 -5.31 11.25
N ARG A 73 11.17 -4.84 10.26
CA ARG A 73 11.01 -3.50 9.70
C ARG A 73 9.89 -3.48 8.68
N TYR A 74 8.98 -2.53 8.80
CA TYR A 74 7.96 -2.25 7.80
C TYR A 74 8.31 -1.04 6.93
N GLY A 75 7.75 -1.02 5.72
CA GLY A 75 7.81 0.14 4.84
C GLY A 75 6.75 0.11 3.75
N LEU A 76 6.62 1.25 3.07
CA LEU A 76 5.69 1.46 1.96
C LEU A 76 6.44 2.09 0.79
N ASP A 77 6.37 1.44 -0.37
CA ASP A 77 6.96 1.91 -1.62
C ASP A 77 5.83 2.17 -2.63
N ILE A 78 5.99 3.23 -3.44
CA ILE A 78 5.08 3.52 -4.56
C ILE A 78 5.87 3.43 -5.85
N TRP A 79 5.36 2.64 -6.80
CA TRP A 79 6.00 2.32 -8.06
C TRP A 79 5.16 2.83 -9.24
N GLU A 80 5.83 3.38 -10.24
CA GLU A 80 5.24 3.87 -11.48
C GLU A 80 6.11 3.37 -12.64
N ALA A 81 5.52 2.67 -13.61
CA ALA A 81 6.23 2.13 -14.78
C ALA A 81 7.54 1.38 -14.44
N GLY A 82 7.56 0.62 -13.33
CA GLY A 82 8.73 -0.13 -12.87
C GLY A 82 9.82 0.69 -12.15
N ARG A 83 9.60 2.01 -11.96
CA ARG A 83 10.44 2.90 -11.15
C ARG A 83 9.79 3.17 -9.81
N ARG A 84 10.56 3.05 -8.73
CA ARG A 84 10.10 3.49 -7.40
C ARG A 84 10.14 5.01 -7.33
N ILE A 85 8.98 5.63 -7.12
CA ILE A 85 8.81 7.09 -7.08
C ILE A 85 8.67 7.64 -5.66
N TYR A 86 8.37 6.76 -4.70
CA TYR A 86 8.33 7.08 -3.27
C TYR A 86 8.74 5.86 -2.45
N ALA A 87 9.38 6.12 -1.31
CA ALA A 87 9.78 5.10 -0.35
C ALA A 87 9.67 5.68 1.05
N HIS A 88 8.95 4.97 1.91
CA HIS A 88 8.81 5.27 3.34
C HIS A 88 9.23 4.05 4.14
N ARG A 89 9.90 4.29 5.26
CA ARG A 89 10.29 3.26 6.22
C ARG A 89 9.66 3.63 7.55
N ALA A 90 8.88 2.71 8.10
CA ALA A 90 8.27 2.93 9.40
C ALA A 90 9.35 2.91 10.52
N PRO A 91 9.05 3.50 11.69
CA PRO A 91 9.87 3.37 12.90
C PRO A 91 10.24 1.91 13.22
N VAL A 92 11.29 1.72 14.02
CA VAL A 92 11.80 0.35 14.34
C VAL A 92 10.73 -0.48 15.03
N ASN A 93 10.02 0.17 15.95
CA ASN A 93 8.96 -0.41 16.76
C ASN A 93 7.60 -0.45 16.04
N ALA A 94 7.55 -0.20 14.72
CA ALA A 94 6.30 -0.39 13.99
C ALA A 94 5.93 -1.87 13.94
N GLU A 95 4.72 -2.20 14.38
CA GLU A 95 4.17 -3.56 14.29
C GLU A 95 3.45 -3.80 12.96
N ALA A 96 2.98 -2.73 12.31
CA ALA A 96 2.39 -2.78 10.99
C ALA A 96 2.47 -1.44 10.24
N VAL A 97 2.31 -1.51 8.92
CA VAL A 97 2.00 -0.35 8.08
C VAL A 97 0.72 -0.67 7.33
N ILE A 98 -0.31 0.15 7.51
CA ILE A 98 -1.58 0.03 6.80
C ILE A 98 -1.83 1.30 5.98
N PHE A 99 -2.67 1.19 4.95
CA PHE A 99 -3.03 2.36 4.14
C PHE A 99 -4.46 2.27 3.63
N GLU A 100 -5.06 3.45 3.46
CA GLU A 100 -6.27 3.67 2.68
C GLU A 100 -5.87 4.37 1.36
N SER A 101 -6.65 4.17 0.29
CA SER A 101 -6.50 4.93 -0.96
C SER A 101 -7.82 5.59 -1.37
N GLY A 102 -7.72 6.77 -1.97
CA GLY A 102 -8.86 7.55 -2.43
C GLY A 102 -8.48 9.00 -2.72
N ASP A 103 -9.23 9.65 -3.60
CA ASP A 103 -9.01 11.03 -4.01
C ASP A 103 -9.46 12.03 -2.93
N PHE A 104 -8.51 12.47 -2.07
CA PHE A 104 -8.77 13.54 -1.09
C PHE A 104 -8.37 14.92 -1.61
N THR A 105 -7.52 14.99 -2.64
CA THR A 105 -7.06 16.24 -3.23
C THR A 105 -8.03 16.83 -4.26
N GLY A 106 -8.95 16.02 -4.78
CA GLY A 106 -9.94 16.37 -5.79
C GLY A 106 -9.39 16.40 -7.21
N ASP A 107 -8.24 15.76 -7.48
CA ASP A 107 -7.61 15.76 -8.80
C ASP A 107 -7.92 14.52 -9.64
N THR A 108 -8.86 13.69 -9.17
CA THR A 108 -9.34 12.43 -9.76
C THR A 108 -8.34 11.27 -9.68
N HIS A 109 -7.15 11.49 -9.12
CA HIS A 109 -6.20 10.42 -8.81
C HIS A 109 -6.27 10.03 -7.34
N ASP A 110 -6.06 8.75 -7.06
CA ASP A 110 -6.08 8.27 -5.68
C ASP A 110 -4.84 8.79 -4.93
N ASP A 111 -5.12 9.43 -3.80
CA ASP A 111 -4.13 9.76 -2.79
C ASP A 111 -4.07 8.64 -1.73
N LEU A 112 -3.15 8.76 -0.77
CA LEU A 112 -3.01 7.76 0.30
C LEU A 112 -3.09 8.38 1.69
N LEU A 113 -3.73 7.66 2.60
CA LEU A 113 -3.56 7.83 4.04
C LEU A 113 -2.85 6.61 4.59
N VAL A 114 -1.63 6.80 5.07
CA VAL A 114 -0.77 5.73 5.62
C VAL A 114 -0.76 5.82 7.14
N PHE A 115 -0.84 4.69 7.82
CA PHE A 115 -0.70 4.62 9.27
C PHE A 115 0.43 3.65 9.65
N ASP A 116 1.49 4.21 10.23
CA ASP A 116 2.58 3.47 10.86
C ASP A 116 2.12 3.08 12.27
N TYR A 117 1.61 1.86 12.45
CA TYR A 117 1.16 1.35 13.74
C TYR A 117 2.39 0.94 14.58
N VAL A 118 2.61 1.55 15.73
CA VAL A 118 3.84 1.38 16.53
C VAL A 118 3.64 0.84 17.94
N ASP A 119 2.40 0.72 18.44
CA ASP A 119 2.25 0.31 19.83
C ASP A 119 0.86 -0.23 20.19
N GLY A 120 0.85 -1.43 20.77
CA GLY A 120 0.23 -1.68 22.08
C GLY A 120 -1.29 -1.66 22.16
N SER A 121 -1.82 -1.74 23.38
CA SER A 121 -3.26 -1.82 23.64
C SER A 121 -4.03 -0.57 23.21
N GLY A 122 -3.36 0.59 23.10
CA GLY A 122 -3.97 1.84 22.67
C GLY A 122 -3.89 2.15 21.18
N GLY A 123 -3.24 1.28 20.40
CA GLY A 123 -3.12 1.40 18.96
C GLY A 123 -2.49 2.70 18.49
N CYS A 124 -1.34 3.06 19.07
CA CYS A 124 -0.66 4.31 18.72
C CYS A 124 0.08 4.21 17.39
N GLY A 125 0.04 5.30 16.62
CA GLY A 125 0.69 5.33 15.32
C GLY A 125 0.82 6.71 14.73
N THR A 126 1.55 6.77 13.62
CA THR A 126 1.69 8.00 12.83
C THR A 126 0.88 7.90 11.55
N TYR A 127 -0.13 8.76 11.43
CA TYR A 127 -0.82 9.01 10.17
C TYR A 127 0.02 9.91 9.26
N ARG A 128 0.04 9.61 7.96
CA ARG A 128 0.64 10.42 6.90
C ARG A 128 -0.33 10.52 5.74
N ALA A 129 -0.73 11.73 5.40
CA ALA A 129 -1.48 11.99 4.18
C ALA A 129 -0.49 12.25 3.03
N LEU A 130 -0.53 11.42 2.00
CA LEU A 130 0.32 11.52 0.82
C LEU A 130 -0.55 11.93 -0.36
N ALA A 131 -0.38 13.18 -0.81
CA ALA A 131 -0.99 13.70 -2.01
C ALA A 131 -0.17 13.29 -3.24
N THR A 132 -0.81 12.70 -4.25
CA THR A 132 -0.17 12.29 -5.50
C THR A 132 -0.59 13.25 -6.60
N GLN A 133 0.22 14.27 -6.87
CA GLN A 133 -0.14 15.36 -7.79
C GLN A 133 0.90 15.51 -8.89
N LYS A 134 0.44 15.53 -10.15
CA LYS A 134 1.32 15.68 -11.33
C LYS A 134 2.50 14.68 -11.30
N ALA A 135 2.22 13.43 -10.94
CA ALA A 135 3.18 12.34 -10.74
C ALA A 135 4.27 12.62 -9.66
N ARG A 136 3.99 13.51 -8.71
CA ARG A 136 4.84 13.75 -7.53
C ARG A 136 4.06 13.43 -6.27
N ILE A 137 4.71 12.72 -5.35
CA ILE A 137 4.12 12.37 -4.05
C ILE A 137 4.61 13.36 -3.01
N ARG A 138 3.67 14.00 -2.32
CA ARG A 138 3.93 14.97 -1.26
C ARG A 138 3.26 14.53 0.02
N GLN A 139 4.01 14.48 1.12
CA GLN A 139 3.42 14.36 2.44
C GLN A 139 2.84 15.72 2.84
N VAL A 140 1.52 15.78 2.99
CA VAL A 140 0.78 17.04 3.20
C VAL A 140 0.25 17.22 4.62
N ASP A 141 0.18 16.14 5.40
CA ASP A 141 -0.15 16.13 6.82
C ASP A 141 0.54 14.94 7.48
N VAL A 142 0.96 15.11 8.73
CA VAL A 142 1.50 14.06 9.58
C VAL A 142 0.93 14.26 10.96
N ARG A 143 0.44 13.19 11.57
CA ARG A 143 -0.12 13.25 12.91
C ARG A 143 0.13 11.97 13.68
N LEU A 144 0.74 12.12 14.85
CA LEU A 144 0.70 11.08 15.89
C LEU A 144 -0.71 11.07 16.47
N LEU A 145 -1.34 9.90 16.51
CA LEU A 145 -2.66 9.70 17.09
C LEU A 145 -2.79 8.24 17.51
N CYS A 146 -3.30 8.01 18.70
CA CYS A 146 -3.68 6.66 19.14
C CYS A 146 -5.13 6.36 18.74
N LEU A 147 -5.41 5.10 18.38
CA LEU A 147 -6.78 4.67 18.09
C LEU A 147 -7.71 4.89 19.29
N ASP A 148 -7.16 4.85 20.50
CA ASP A 148 -7.82 5.22 21.76
C ASP A 148 -8.19 6.70 21.86
N GLU A 149 -7.60 7.58 21.05
CA GLU A 149 -7.84 9.02 21.07
C GLU A 149 -8.69 9.46 19.87
N GLY A 150 -8.68 8.67 18.79
CA GLY A 150 -9.43 8.99 17.60
C GLY A 150 -8.91 8.28 16.35
N SER A 151 -9.38 8.74 15.20
CA SER A 151 -8.96 8.22 13.91
C SER A 151 -8.94 9.30 12.84
N ILE A 152 -8.22 9.00 11.75
CA ILE A 152 -8.25 9.78 10.52
C ILE A 152 -8.65 8.82 9.40
N HIS A 153 -9.57 9.24 8.55
CA HIS A 153 -10.03 8.46 7.40
C HIS A 153 -10.08 9.29 6.13
N LEU A 154 -9.87 8.63 5.00
CA LEU A 154 -10.15 9.21 3.70
C LEU A 154 -11.66 9.40 3.53
N HIS A 155 -12.02 10.54 2.94
CA HIS A 155 -13.34 10.79 2.40
C HIS A 155 -13.17 11.40 1.02
N ARG A 156 -14.19 11.30 0.15
CA ARG A 156 -14.13 11.96 -1.15
C ARG A 156 -13.82 13.45 -0.97
N HIS A 157 -12.71 13.88 -1.57
CA HIS A 157 -12.17 15.24 -1.56
C HIS A 157 -11.85 15.82 -0.16
N ALA A 158 -11.59 14.97 0.84
CA ALA A 158 -11.27 15.42 2.19
C ALA A 158 -10.59 14.35 3.06
N LEU A 159 -9.99 14.79 4.16
CA LEU A 159 -9.67 13.95 5.30
C LEU A 159 -10.66 14.21 6.43
N VAL A 160 -11.17 13.14 7.04
CA VAL A 160 -12.05 13.21 8.20
C VAL A 160 -11.24 12.85 9.44
N PHE A 161 -11.09 13.80 10.35
CA PHE A 161 -10.48 13.58 11.66
C PHE A 161 -11.61 13.39 12.68
N ARG A 162 -11.61 12.26 13.39
CA ARG A 162 -12.55 11.96 14.47
C ARG A 162 -11.75 11.87 15.77
N ILE A 163 -11.85 12.88 16.61
CA ILE A 163 -11.03 12.99 17.84
C ILE A 163 -11.95 12.97 19.05
N GLY A 164 -11.69 12.05 19.97
CA GLY A 164 -12.35 12.00 21.27
C GLY A 164 -11.98 13.20 22.13
N LEU A 165 -12.98 13.82 22.75
CA LEU A 165 -12.76 14.95 23.67
C LEU A 165 -12.91 14.53 25.13
N VAL A 166 -13.82 13.60 25.42
CA VAL A 166 -14.11 13.13 26.78
C VAL A 166 -14.39 11.64 26.73
N LYS A 167 -13.70 10.87 27.57
CA LYS A 167 -13.92 9.43 27.75
C LYS A 167 -15.18 9.16 28.57
N ASP A 168 -15.93 8.15 28.18
CA ASP A 168 -17.06 7.60 28.92
C ASP A 168 -16.60 6.57 29.95
N ARG A 169 -16.30 7.06 31.16
CA ARG A 169 -15.85 6.24 32.30
C ARG A 169 -16.90 5.26 32.81
N THR A 170 -18.14 5.32 32.32
CA THR A 170 -19.17 4.34 32.69
C THR A 170 -19.01 3.03 31.91
N THR A 171 -18.19 3.04 30.85
CA THR A 171 -17.89 1.84 30.06
C THR A 171 -16.67 1.11 30.60
N ALA A 172 -16.68 -0.22 30.56
CA ALA A 172 -15.54 -1.05 30.99
C ALA A 172 -14.30 -0.94 30.07
N ASN A 173 -14.44 -0.25 28.92
CA ASN A 173 -13.40 -0.06 27.91
C ASN A 173 -13.09 1.44 27.71
N ASP A 174 -13.33 2.29 28.71
CA ASP A 174 -13.16 3.74 28.63
C ASP A 174 -11.72 4.14 28.26
N ILE A 175 -10.73 3.37 28.70
CA ILE A 175 -9.33 3.57 28.32
C ILE A 175 -9.14 3.43 26.79
N HIS A 176 -9.76 2.42 26.16
CA HIS A 176 -9.54 2.06 24.75
C HIS A 176 -10.49 2.69 23.75
N CYS A 177 -11.70 2.98 24.17
CA CYS A 177 -12.69 3.57 23.29
C CYS A 177 -13.30 4.75 24.01
N CYS A 178 -14.29 4.53 24.81
CA CYS A 178 -15.56 5.09 24.39
C CYS A 178 -15.63 6.59 24.72
N PHE A 179 -16.06 7.39 23.75
CA PHE A 179 -16.08 8.84 23.88
C PHE A 179 -17.50 9.34 24.10
N LEU A 180 -17.72 10.14 25.15
CA LEU A 180 -18.97 10.89 25.34
C LEU A 180 -19.12 11.99 24.29
N PHE A 181 -18.01 12.63 23.94
CA PHE A 181 -17.97 13.70 22.96
C PHE A 181 -16.89 13.42 21.92
N LEU A 182 -17.29 13.47 20.65
CA LEU A 182 -16.42 13.31 19.50
C LEU A 182 -16.39 14.62 18.71
N ARG A 183 -15.19 15.13 18.43
CA ARG A 183 -15.00 16.20 17.46
C ARG A 183 -14.73 15.59 16.10
N THR A 184 -15.59 15.90 15.13
CA THR A 184 -15.33 15.59 13.73
C THR A 184 -14.87 16.84 13.01
N THR A 185 -13.68 16.81 12.42
CA THR A 185 -13.13 17.90 11.60
C THR A 185 -12.91 17.38 10.20
N LEU A 186 -13.51 18.06 9.23
CA LEU A 186 -13.27 17.82 7.82
C LEU A 186 -12.16 18.77 7.35
N LYS A 187 -11.09 18.23 6.77
CA LYS A 187 -10.07 19.04 6.13
C LYS A 187 -10.05 18.79 4.63
N ARG A 188 -10.11 19.85 3.83
CA ARG A 188 -10.00 19.78 2.37
C ARG A 188 -8.66 20.29 1.89
N TRP A 189 -8.20 19.77 0.77
CA TRP A 189 -7.04 20.28 0.07
C TRP A 189 -7.39 21.56 -0.71
N ASP A 190 -6.60 22.62 -0.55
CA ASP A 190 -6.80 23.91 -1.24
C ASP A 190 -5.86 24.13 -2.45
N GLY A 191 -5.10 23.10 -2.83
CA GLY A 191 -4.01 23.22 -3.82
C GLY A 191 -2.62 23.35 -3.18
N ARG A 192 -2.53 23.71 -1.90
CA ARG A 192 -1.27 23.95 -1.18
C ARG A 192 -1.18 23.24 0.16
N ARG A 193 -2.27 23.17 0.91
CA ARG A 193 -2.35 22.57 2.26
C ARG A 193 -3.76 22.05 2.54
N LEU A 194 -3.87 21.27 3.60
CA LEU A 194 -5.17 20.91 4.17
C LEU A 194 -5.71 22.07 5.02
N VAL A 195 -6.94 22.49 4.76
CA VAL A 195 -7.66 23.53 5.49
C VAL A 195 -8.94 22.98 6.11
N ILE A 196 -9.27 23.46 7.31
CA ILE A 196 -10.54 23.14 7.97
C ILE A 196 -11.66 23.87 7.23
N ILE A 197 -12.77 23.19 7.03
CA ILE A 197 -14.00 23.75 6.44
C ILE A 197 -15.16 23.72 7.43
#